data_AF-A0A918KN71-F1
#
_entry.id   AF-A0A918KN71-F1
#
_cell.length_a   1.000
_cell.length_b   1.000
_cell.length_c   1.000
_cell.angle_alpha   90.00
_cell.angle_beta   90.00
_cell.angle_gamma   90.00
#
_symmetry.space_group_name_H-M   'P 1'
#
loop_
_entity.id
_entity.type
_entity.pdbx_description
1 polymer ?
#
loop_
_entity_poly.entity_id
_entity_poly.type
_entity_poly.pdbx_seq_one_letter_code
_entity_poly.pdbx_strand_id
1 'polypeptide(L)'
;MTALYSDWTKKKSVLARVAGELRQESKLRVHENTHRISPLIFMTDPDRVPDPVSVARRLPEGSTIIYRHFGNPEHAENLRQITRERGQQLLIGNDPELAEKIHAEGVHFARDPKLVGPITWRAKHPDWIITMAGLKDGAYLAPLDSLDALFVSSIFPSRSASAGTPIGVEALQDRAARLPVPIVGLGGIDAGTAPALLGTGIIGLAAIEGLIMDVKKEVTSSGHRFVIKTKAGEAELTLAKAGNGIFNANHTFTPNALRGQGIAGKLYAAMVADAKKSGYKIIPGCPYIKVKFKRHPEDRTAVGA
;
A
#
# COMPACT_ATOMS: atom_id res chain seq x y z
N MET A 1 15.14 17.14 8.69
CA MET A 1 14.68 17.34 7.30
C MET A 1 13.24 16.89 7.18
N THR A 2 12.32 17.83 7.01
CA THR A 2 10.90 17.56 6.81
C THR A 2 10.71 16.90 5.45
N ALA A 3 10.46 15.59 5.41
CA ALA A 3 10.40 14.89 4.13
C ALA A 3 9.32 15.49 3.21
N LEU A 4 9.72 15.73 1.96
CA LEU A 4 8.97 16.33 0.85
C LEU A 4 7.86 15.38 0.34
N TYR A 5 6.97 14.94 1.22
CA TYR A 5 5.81 14.12 0.84
C TYR A 5 4.82 14.91 -0.04
N SER A 6 4.93 16.24 -0.10
CA SER A 6 4.21 17.09 -1.06
C SER A 6 4.48 16.70 -2.50
N ASP A 7 5.65 16.12 -2.80
CA ASP A 7 5.95 15.67 -4.15
C ASP A 7 5.28 14.34 -4.47
N TRP A 8 4.91 13.55 -3.44
CA TRP A 8 4.17 12.30 -3.63
C TRP A 8 2.72 12.53 -4.06
N THR A 9 2.10 13.64 -3.66
CA THR A 9 0.75 14.00 -4.12
C THR A 9 0.70 14.27 -5.62
N LYS A 10 1.86 14.62 -6.22
CA LYS A 10 2.05 14.82 -7.67
C LYS A 10 2.46 13.55 -8.42
N LYS A 11 2.72 12.43 -7.74
CA LYS A 11 3.16 11.16 -8.36
C LYS A 11 1.98 10.35 -8.93
N LYS A 12 2.26 9.55 -9.96
CA LYS A 12 1.28 8.68 -10.64
C LYS A 12 0.73 7.52 -9.78
N SER A 13 1.44 7.14 -8.71
CA SER A 13 1.00 6.04 -7.85
C SER A 13 -0.13 6.49 -6.93
N VAL A 14 -1.29 5.83 -7.04
CA VAL A 14 -2.45 6.11 -6.17
C VAL A 14 -2.09 5.94 -4.70
N LEU A 15 -1.34 4.89 -4.33
CA LEU A 15 -0.93 4.67 -2.94
C LEU A 15 0.00 5.78 -2.45
N ALA A 16 0.94 6.24 -3.27
CA ALA A 16 1.84 7.32 -2.89
C ALA A 16 1.09 8.65 -2.70
N ARG A 17 0.14 8.95 -3.59
CA ARG A 17 -0.74 10.12 -3.45
C ARG A 17 -1.56 10.05 -2.16
N VAL A 18 -2.28 8.94 -1.94
CA VAL A 18 -3.09 8.74 -0.74
C VAL A 18 -2.24 8.82 0.53
N ALA A 19 -1.06 8.19 0.55
CA ALA A 19 -0.14 8.31 1.68
C ALA A 19 0.31 9.76 1.94
N GLY A 20 0.59 10.51 0.87
CA GLY A 20 0.91 11.94 0.97
C GLY A 20 -0.26 12.75 1.57
N GLU A 21 -1.49 12.49 1.12
CA GLU A 21 -2.71 13.13 1.64
C GLU A 21 -2.98 12.77 3.11
N LEU A 22 -2.89 11.49 3.49
CA LEU A 22 -3.01 11.03 4.88
C LEU A 22 -2.03 11.76 5.80
N ARG A 23 -0.79 11.96 5.33
CA ARG A 23 0.22 12.70 6.11
C ARG A 23 -0.16 14.17 6.28
N GLN A 24 -0.76 14.81 5.28
CA GLN A 24 -1.23 16.19 5.42
C GLN A 24 -2.42 16.28 6.39
N GLU A 25 -3.40 15.38 6.28
CA GLU A 25 -4.51 15.30 7.23
C GLU A 25 -4.03 15.14 8.68
N SER A 26 -3.01 14.29 8.89
CA SER A 26 -2.40 14.08 10.21
C SER A 26 -1.73 15.34 10.77
N LYS A 27 -0.98 16.10 9.95
CA LYS A 27 -0.37 17.37 10.38
C LYS A 27 -1.39 18.46 10.74
N LEU A 28 -2.58 18.41 10.16
CA LEU A 28 -3.64 19.34 10.52
C LEU A 28 -4.24 19.01 11.90
N ARG A 29 -4.18 17.75 12.32
CA ARG A 29 -4.67 17.29 13.64
C ARG A 29 -3.66 17.51 14.76
N VAL A 30 -2.37 17.35 14.46
CA VAL A 30 -1.28 17.48 15.42
C VAL A 30 -0.51 18.74 15.05
N HIS A 31 -0.57 19.79 15.87
CA HIS A 31 0.06 21.10 15.59
C HIS A 31 1.59 21.09 15.43
N GLU A 32 2.22 19.93 15.32
CA GLU A 32 3.64 19.72 15.00
C GLU A 32 3.83 18.52 14.07
N ASN A 33 4.91 18.54 13.29
CA ASN A 33 5.20 17.54 12.27
C ASN A 33 5.93 16.30 12.86
N THR A 34 5.22 15.52 13.69
CA THR A 34 5.84 14.66 14.72
C THR A 34 6.01 13.18 14.38
N HIS A 35 5.34 12.63 13.36
CA HIS A 35 5.45 11.18 13.14
C HIS A 35 6.80 10.80 12.48
N ARG A 36 7.56 9.92 13.13
CA ARG A 36 8.87 9.43 12.66
C ARG A 36 8.76 8.49 11.46
N ILE A 37 7.72 7.66 11.40
CA ILE A 37 7.50 6.72 10.29
C ILE A 37 6.93 7.42 9.04
N SER A 38 7.35 6.95 7.87
CA SER A 38 6.81 7.37 6.57
C SER A 38 5.36 6.95 6.39
N PRO A 39 4.51 7.73 5.70
CA PRO A 39 3.11 7.37 5.49
C PRO A 39 2.90 6.28 4.42
N LEU A 40 3.93 5.94 3.64
CA LEU A 40 3.89 4.85 2.66
C LEU A 40 4.86 3.74 3.08
N ILE A 41 4.30 2.58 3.40
CA ILE A 41 5.05 1.44 3.90
C ILE A 41 4.92 0.24 2.98
N PHE A 42 6.06 -0.30 2.54
CA PHE A 42 6.13 -1.62 1.91
C PHE A 42 6.44 -2.68 2.95
N MET A 43 5.52 -3.61 3.15
CA MET A 43 5.71 -4.77 4.01
C MET A 43 6.15 -5.95 3.14
N THR A 44 7.35 -6.48 3.34
CA THR A 44 7.84 -7.61 2.54
C THR A 44 7.14 -8.91 2.91
N ASP A 45 7.10 -9.85 1.98
CA ASP A 45 6.54 -11.18 2.16
C ASP A 45 7.24 -12.08 1.13
N PRO A 46 8.08 -13.04 1.52
CA PRO A 46 8.93 -13.78 0.59
C PRO A 46 8.12 -14.61 -0.43
N ASP A 47 6.97 -15.14 -0.01
CA ASP A 47 6.11 -15.95 -0.89
C ASP A 47 5.41 -15.09 -1.95
N ARG A 48 5.03 -13.87 -1.59
CA ARG A 48 4.29 -12.96 -2.48
C ARG A 48 5.21 -12.05 -3.28
N VAL A 49 6.39 -11.75 -2.73
CA VAL A 49 7.38 -10.82 -3.28
C VAL A 49 8.78 -11.41 -3.08
N PRO A 50 9.19 -12.36 -3.95
CA PRO A 50 10.50 -13.02 -3.82
C PRO A 50 11.69 -12.07 -3.98
N ASP A 51 11.52 -10.95 -4.67
CA ASP A 51 12.57 -9.95 -4.89
C ASP A 51 12.15 -8.58 -4.29
N PRO A 52 12.27 -8.42 -2.96
CA PRO A 52 11.88 -7.18 -2.29
C PRO A 52 12.81 -6.01 -2.63
N VAL A 53 14.07 -6.30 -3.01
CA VAL A 53 15.07 -5.27 -3.40
C VAL A 53 14.61 -4.54 -4.67
N SER A 54 14.10 -5.26 -5.67
CA SER A 54 13.55 -4.65 -6.89
C SER A 54 12.34 -3.74 -6.64
N VAL A 55 11.57 -4.01 -5.59
CA VAL A 55 10.43 -3.17 -5.19
C VAL A 55 10.94 -1.92 -4.50
N ALA A 56 11.86 -2.06 -3.53
CA ALA A 56 12.48 -0.93 -2.83
C ALA A 56 13.07 0.12 -3.79
N ARG A 57 13.73 -0.33 -4.87
CA ARG A 57 14.26 0.53 -5.96
C ARG A 57 13.21 1.41 -6.64
N ARG A 58 11.96 0.93 -6.74
CA ARG A 58 10.87 1.62 -7.45
C ARG A 58 9.99 2.46 -6.53
N LEU A 59 10.02 2.19 -5.23
CA LEU A 59 9.26 2.96 -4.25
C LEU A 59 9.70 4.43 -4.24
N PRO A 60 8.78 5.37 -3.94
CA PRO A 60 9.14 6.75 -3.68
C PRO A 60 10.27 6.87 -2.65
N GLU A 61 11.19 7.79 -2.87
CA GLU A 61 12.19 8.19 -1.86
C GLU A 61 11.50 8.63 -0.58
N GLY A 62 12.06 8.24 0.57
CA GLY A 62 11.45 8.48 1.88
C GLY A 62 10.37 7.47 2.31
N SER A 63 10.06 6.43 1.51
CA SER A 63 9.17 5.34 1.92
C SER A 63 9.80 4.49 3.03
N THR A 64 8.97 3.78 3.81
CA THR A 64 9.46 2.76 4.76
C THR A 64 9.35 1.37 4.14
N ILE A 65 10.38 0.55 4.31
CA ILE A 65 10.35 -0.88 4.04
C ILE A 65 10.40 -1.62 5.38
N ILE A 66 9.43 -2.49 5.62
CA ILE A 66 9.45 -3.42 6.75
C ILE A 66 9.82 -4.79 6.21
N TYR A 67 11.04 -5.22 6.49
CA TYR A 67 11.58 -6.50 6.03
C TYR A 67 11.21 -7.61 7.02
N ARG A 68 10.22 -8.42 6.66
CA ARG A 68 9.86 -9.66 7.34
C ARG A 68 10.59 -10.83 6.67
N HIS A 69 11.63 -11.32 7.35
CA HIS A 69 12.53 -12.34 6.81
C HIS A 69 12.13 -13.79 7.15
N PHE A 70 11.30 -13.99 8.19
CA PHE A 70 10.79 -15.32 8.59
C PHE A 70 11.87 -16.39 8.77
N GLY A 71 13.01 -16.01 9.35
CA GLY A 71 14.16 -16.90 9.55
C GLY A 71 15.17 -16.92 8.41
N ASN A 72 14.90 -16.28 7.27
CA ASN A 72 15.84 -16.16 6.15
C ASN A 72 16.19 -14.69 5.85
N PRO A 73 17.25 -14.13 6.46
CA PRO A 73 17.62 -12.73 6.33
C PRO A 73 18.51 -12.39 5.11
N GLU A 74 18.56 -13.24 4.07
CA GLU A 74 19.49 -13.07 2.93
C GLU A 74 19.39 -11.71 2.21
N HIS A 75 18.22 -11.06 2.25
CA HIS A 75 18.00 -9.77 1.62
C HIS A 75 18.30 -8.58 2.55
N ALA A 76 18.63 -8.80 3.83
CA ALA A 76 18.78 -7.74 4.82
C ALA A 76 19.81 -6.68 4.41
N GLU A 77 21.03 -7.09 4.09
CA GLU A 77 22.12 -6.17 3.72
C GLU A 77 21.83 -5.46 2.38
N ASN A 78 21.30 -6.19 1.41
CA ASN A 78 20.91 -5.61 0.12
C ASN A 78 19.79 -4.56 0.27
N LEU A 79 18.81 -4.83 1.14
CA LEU A 79 17.77 -3.86 1.49
C LEU A 79 18.34 -2.67 2.25
N ARG A 80 19.32 -2.89 3.12
CA ARG A 80 20.00 -1.80 3.83
C ARG A 80 20.75 -0.87 2.89
N GLN A 81 21.49 -1.43 1.94
CA GLN A 81 22.20 -0.65 0.94
C GLN A 81 21.23 0.23 0.15
N ILE A 82 20.20 -0.36 -0.46
CA ILE A 82 19.26 0.40 -1.31
C ILE A 82 18.46 1.43 -0.52
N THR A 83 18.09 1.12 0.73
CA THR A 83 17.32 2.06 1.56
C THR A 83 18.14 3.30 1.89
N ARG A 84 19.42 3.14 2.23
CA ARG A 84 20.34 4.27 2.42
C ARG A 84 20.50 5.10 1.16
N GLU A 85 20.77 4.46 0.03
CA GLU A 85 20.94 5.13 -1.28
C GLU A 85 19.71 5.98 -1.67
N ARG A 86 18.51 5.56 -1.25
CA ARG A 86 17.23 6.19 -1.63
C ARG A 86 16.62 7.06 -0.53
N GLY A 87 17.32 7.27 0.59
CA GLY A 87 16.78 7.96 1.76
C GLY A 87 15.48 7.33 2.29
N GLN A 88 15.34 6.02 2.16
CA GLN A 88 14.21 5.23 2.67
C GLN A 88 14.51 4.71 4.07
N GLN A 89 13.45 4.45 4.83
CA GLN A 89 13.56 3.82 6.15
C GLN A 89 13.52 2.30 5.99
N LEU A 90 14.35 1.59 6.74
CA LEU A 90 14.31 0.14 6.87
C LEU A 90 13.97 -0.24 8.31
N LEU A 91 12.90 -1.00 8.50
CA LEU A 91 12.60 -1.67 9.77
C LEU A 91 12.69 -3.19 9.59
N ILE A 92 13.17 -3.89 10.62
CA ILE A 92 13.23 -5.36 10.61
C ILE A 92 12.04 -5.95 11.36
N GLY A 93 11.42 -6.97 10.78
CA GLY A 93 10.27 -7.65 11.37
C GLY A 93 10.71 -8.63 12.46
N ASN A 94 10.39 -8.31 13.72
CA ASN A 94 10.55 -9.18 14.89
C ASN A 94 11.98 -9.72 15.13
N ASP A 95 13.00 -8.99 14.69
CA ASP A 95 14.43 -9.34 14.87
C ASP A 95 15.23 -8.04 15.16
N PRO A 96 15.21 -7.57 16.41
CA PRO A 96 15.88 -6.33 16.81
C PRO A 96 17.41 -6.45 16.78
N GLU A 97 17.96 -7.63 17.04
CA GLU A 97 19.41 -7.89 16.94
C GLU A 97 19.89 -7.73 15.49
N LEU A 98 19.14 -8.23 14.50
CA LEU A 98 19.44 -8.00 13.10
C LEU A 98 19.31 -6.52 12.73
N ALA A 99 18.29 -5.82 13.26
CA ALA A 99 18.12 -4.39 13.05
C ALA A 99 19.35 -3.61 13.54
N GLU A 100 19.86 -3.92 14.73
CA GLU A 100 21.08 -3.32 15.26
C GLU A 100 22.29 -3.66 14.40
N LYS A 101 22.47 -4.94 14.06
CA LYS A 101 23.62 -5.44 13.27
C LYS A 101 23.77 -4.74 11.92
N ILE A 102 22.66 -4.50 11.21
CA ILE A 102 22.70 -3.84 9.89
C ILE A 102 22.44 -2.33 9.99
N HIS A 103 22.33 -1.80 11.21
CA HIS A 103 22.02 -0.41 11.50
C HIS A 103 20.72 0.08 10.85
N ALA A 104 19.66 -0.73 10.86
CA ALA A 104 18.33 -0.35 10.41
C ALA A 104 17.75 0.79 11.29
N GLU A 105 16.74 1.50 10.80
CA GLU A 105 16.11 2.61 11.52
C GLU A 105 15.22 2.13 12.68
N GLY A 106 14.90 0.83 12.77
CA GLY A 106 14.18 0.26 13.90
C GLY A 106 13.51 -1.08 13.57
N VAL A 107 12.41 -1.36 14.27
CA VAL A 107 11.83 -2.71 14.36
C VAL A 107 10.30 -2.66 14.24
N HIS A 108 9.74 -3.65 13.54
CA HIS A 108 8.32 -3.94 13.54
C HIS A 108 8.05 -5.24 14.32
N PHE A 109 7.47 -5.12 15.50
CA PHE A 109 7.19 -6.25 16.39
C PHE A 109 5.91 -6.99 16.01
N ALA A 110 5.90 -8.30 16.30
CA ALA A 110 4.68 -9.09 16.31
C ALA A 110 3.71 -8.62 17.40
N ARG A 111 2.47 -9.12 17.34
CA ARG A 111 1.41 -8.77 18.30
C ARG A 111 1.81 -9.20 19.72
N ASP A 112 1.87 -8.24 20.63
CA ASP A 112 2.09 -8.50 22.05
C ASP A 112 1.23 -7.56 22.91
N PRO A 113 0.24 -8.07 23.66
CA PRO A 113 -0.57 -7.27 24.57
C PRO A 113 0.24 -6.55 25.65
N LYS A 114 1.42 -7.09 26.03
CA LYS A 114 2.27 -6.55 27.10
C LYS A 114 3.37 -5.60 26.59
N LEU A 115 3.55 -5.49 25.28
CA LEU A 115 4.57 -4.66 24.64
C LEU A 115 6.00 -4.90 25.18
N VAL A 116 6.34 -6.13 25.56
CA VAL A 116 7.65 -6.44 26.18
C VAL A 116 8.79 -6.06 25.25
N GLY A 117 8.72 -6.47 23.99
CA GLY A 117 9.70 -6.14 22.96
C GLY A 117 9.81 -4.62 22.73
N PRO A 118 8.72 -3.93 22.35
CA PRO A 118 8.70 -2.48 22.16
C PRO A 118 9.26 -1.68 23.33
N ILE A 119 8.84 -1.96 24.57
CA ILE A 119 9.30 -1.25 25.78
C ILE A 119 10.80 -1.47 26.00
N THR A 120 11.24 -2.73 25.93
CA THR A 120 12.65 -3.08 26.14
C THR A 120 13.56 -2.38 25.13
N TRP A 121 13.19 -2.40 23.86
CA TRP A 121 14.02 -1.83 22.79
C TRP A 121 13.90 -0.32 22.68
N ARG A 122 12.78 0.28 23.07
CA ARG A 122 12.67 1.75 23.20
C ARG A 122 13.66 2.29 24.23
N ALA A 123 13.79 1.61 25.38
CA ALA A 123 14.72 2.01 26.43
C ALA A 123 16.19 1.94 25.98
N LYS A 124 16.54 0.95 25.14
CA LYS A 124 17.89 0.79 24.58
C LYS A 124 18.19 1.74 23.41
N HIS A 125 17.20 1.99 22.54
CA HIS A 125 17.34 2.83 21.35
C HIS A 125 16.23 3.88 21.29
N PRO A 126 16.38 5.02 21.99
CA PRO A 126 15.39 6.10 22.01
C PRO A 126 15.04 6.65 20.62
N ASP A 127 15.98 6.59 19.68
CA ASP A 127 15.84 7.13 18.32
C ASP A 127 15.26 6.15 17.30
N TRP A 128 15.13 4.87 17.64
CA TRP A 128 14.54 3.88 16.73
C TRP A 128 13.09 4.18 16.38
N ILE A 129 12.68 3.78 15.19
CA ILE A 129 11.28 3.71 14.81
C ILE A 129 10.75 2.34 15.26
N ILE A 130 9.90 2.33 16.28
CA ILE A 130 9.35 1.09 16.85
C ILE A 130 7.87 1.01 16.51
N THR A 131 7.49 -0.04 15.81
CA THR A 131 6.09 -0.29 15.42
C THR A 131 5.67 -1.69 15.80
N MET A 132 4.37 -1.96 15.82
CA MET A 132 3.85 -3.28 16.16
C MET A 132 2.60 -3.62 15.36
N ALA A 133 2.42 -4.90 15.04
CA ALA A 133 1.13 -5.40 14.57
C ALA A 133 0.07 -5.26 15.67
N GLY A 134 -1.08 -4.65 15.35
CA GLY A 134 -2.18 -4.46 16.27
C GLY A 134 -2.90 -5.76 16.63
N LEU A 135 -3.44 -5.81 17.84
CA LEU A 135 -4.24 -6.95 18.29
C LEU A 135 -5.52 -7.08 17.45
N LYS A 136 -5.92 -8.31 17.16
CA LYS A 136 -7.18 -8.58 16.46
C LYS A 136 -8.35 -8.41 17.43
N ASP A 137 -8.19 -8.95 18.63
CA ASP A 137 -9.11 -8.95 19.76
C ASP A 137 -8.34 -8.66 21.08
N GLY A 138 -9.08 -8.43 22.16
CA GLY A 138 -8.50 -8.18 23.48
C GLY A 138 -8.05 -6.74 23.72
N ALA A 139 -7.30 -6.55 24.81
CA ALA A 139 -6.86 -5.25 25.31
C ALA A 139 -5.33 -5.19 25.40
N TYR A 140 -4.81 -3.97 25.27
CA TYR A 140 -3.41 -3.68 25.57
C TYR A 140 -3.24 -3.60 27.09
N LEU A 141 -2.23 -4.30 27.61
CA LEU A 141 -1.92 -4.43 29.03
C LEU A 141 -0.77 -3.50 29.45
N ALA A 142 -0.25 -2.69 28.51
CA ALA A 142 0.78 -1.69 28.75
C ALA A 142 0.51 -0.43 27.90
N PRO A 143 1.05 0.75 28.31
CA PRO A 143 0.96 1.97 27.52
C PRO A 143 1.56 1.81 26.10
N LEU A 144 0.94 2.47 25.12
CA LEU A 144 1.33 2.39 23.72
C LEU A 144 2.38 3.45 23.31
N ASP A 145 2.86 4.25 24.25
CA ASP A 145 3.82 5.34 24.07
C ASP A 145 5.21 4.89 23.60
N SER A 146 5.56 3.62 23.84
CA SER A 146 6.77 3.00 23.29
C SER A 146 6.74 2.86 21.75
N LEU A 147 5.54 2.93 21.14
CA LEU A 147 5.33 2.77 19.70
C LEU A 147 5.24 4.11 18.96
N ASP A 148 5.94 4.21 17.84
CA ASP A 148 5.76 5.29 16.86
C ASP A 148 4.50 5.09 16.02
N ALA A 149 4.09 3.84 15.79
CA ALA A 149 2.85 3.51 15.10
C ALA A 149 2.39 2.08 15.38
N LEU A 150 1.07 1.89 15.34
CA LEU A 150 0.42 0.59 15.44
C LEU A 150 -0.25 0.23 14.10
N PHE A 151 0.00 -1.00 13.62
CA PHE A 151 -0.51 -1.47 12.33
C PHE A 151 -1.85 -2.20 12.50
N VAL A 152 -2.94 -1.62 12.03
CA VAL A 152 -4.28 -2.21 12.12
C VAL A 152 -4.61 -2.97 10.83
N SER A 153 -4.93 -4.26 10.97
CA SER A 153 -5.24 -5.17 9.87
C SER A 153 -6.22 -6.29 10.30
N SER A 154 -6.95 -6.93 9.39
CA SER A 154 -7.07 -6.62 7.95
C SER A 154 -8.20 -5.61 7.72
N ILE A 155 -7.97 -4.54 6.96
CA ILE A 155 -9.03 -3.56 6.67
C ILE A 155 -9.97 -4.05 5.58
N PHE A 156 -9.41 -4.55 4.48
CA PHE A 156 -10.14 -5.10 3.33
C PHE A 156 -9.88 -6.61 3.17
N PRO A 157 -10.70 -7.32 2.36
CA PRO A 157 -10.43 -8.72 2.00
C PRO A 157 -8.99 -8.92 1.52
N SER A 158 -8.30 -9.91 2.09
CA SER A 158 -6.88 -10.18 1.83
C SER A 158 -6.64 -11.67 1.70
N ARG A 159 -5.72 -12.05 0.80
CA ARG A 159 -5.30 -13.43 0.57
C ARG A 159 -4.14 -13.87 1.48
N SER A 160 -3.68 -13.03 2.41
CA SER A 160 -2.63 -13.43 3.34
C SER A 160 -3.16 -14.53 4.26
N ALA A 161 -2.37 -15.57 4.50
CA ALA A 161 -2.73 -16.66 5.43
C ALA A 161 -3.03 -16.14 6.85
N SER A 162 -2.43 -15.01 7.22
CA SER A 162 -2.66 -14.34 8.51
C SER A 162 -3.87 -13.39 8.51
N ALA A 163 -4.53 -13.20 7.36
CA ALA A 163 -5.69 -12.31 7.24
C ALA A 163 -6.88 -12.91 8.01
N GLY A 164 -7.37 -12.16 9.00
CA GLY A 164 -8.68 -12.45 9.61
C GLY A 164 -9.81 -11.84 8.79
N THR A 165 -11.03 -11.90 9.33
CA THR A 165 -12.18 -11.17 8.80
C THR A 165 -11.85 -9.68 8.66
N PRO A 166 -12.11 -9.06 7.50
CA PRO A 166 -11.89 -7.63 7.32
C PRO A 166 -12.69 -6.82 8.32
N ILE A 167 -12.05 -5.86 8.99
CA ILE A 167 -12.69 -4.99 9.98
C ILE A 167 -13.48 -3.85 9.32
N GLY A 168 -13.16 -3.51 8.07
CA GLY A 168 -13.75 -2.37 7.37
C GLY A 168 -13.17 -1.01 7.77
N VAL A 169 -13.59 0.02 7.03
CA VAL A 169 -13.10 1.40 7.19
C VAL A 169 -13.63 2.05 8.47
N GLU A 170 -14.89 1.80 8.83
CA GLU A 170 -15.51 2.35 10.04
C GLU A 170 -14.78 1.88 11.31
N ALA A 171 -14.55 0.57 11.46
CA ALA A 171 -13.82 0.04 12.60
C ALA A 171 -12.34 0.51 12.65
N LEU A 172 -11.73 0.79 11.50
CA LEU A 172 -10.41 1.41 11.44
C LEU A 172 -10.45 2.83 12.00
N GLN A 173 -11.44 3.63 11.58
CA GLN A 173 -11.63 5.00 12.04
C GLN A 173 -11.88 5.06 13.55
N ASP A 174 -12.74 4.17 14.09
CA ASP A 174 -12.99 4.06 15.52
C ASP A 174 -11.71 3.74 16.32
N ARG A 175 -10.84 2.87 15.78
CA ARG A 175 -9.55 2.56 16.40
C ARG A 175 -8.61 3.75 16.34
N ALA A 176 -8.55 4.47 15.22
CA ALA A 176 -7.70 5.65 15.07
C ALA A 176 -8.13 6.82 15.97
N ALA A 177 -9.43 6.95 16.24
CA ALA A 177 -9.95 7.98 17.15
C ALA A 177 -9.71 7.67 18.63
N ARG A 178 -9.73 6.38 19.02
CA ARG A 178 -9.73 5.95 20.42
C ARG A 178 -8.34 5.59 20.97
N LEU A 179 -7.45 5.07 20.13
CA LEU A 179 -6.13 4.61 20.60
C LEU A 179 -5.15 5.78 20.70
N PRO A 180 -4.40 5.92 21.80
CA PRO A 180 -3.45 7.01 21.99
C PRO A 180 -2.11 6.76 21.27
N VAL A 181 -2.16 6.19 20.06
CA VAL A 181 -0.99 5.86 19.24
C VAL A 181 -1.32 6.08 17.77
N PRO A 182 -0.38 6.59 16.95
CA PRO A 182 -0.61 6.73 15.51
C PRO A 182 -0.95 5.38 14.85
N ILE A 183 -1.98 5.37 14.00
CA ILE A 183 -2.43 4.16 13.30
C ILE A 183 -1.93 4.16 11.86
N VAL A 184 -1.38 3.02 11.43
CA VAL A 184 -1.10 2.71 10.02
C VAL A 184 -2.05 1.60 9.57
N GLY A 185 -2.73 1.81 8.45
CA GLY A 185 -3.65 0.82 7.89
C GLY A 185 -2.91 -0.28 7.11
N LEU A 186 -3.33 -1.54 7.26
CA LEU A 186 -2.82 -2.68 6.50
C LEU A 186 -3.93 -3.69 6.18
N GLY A 187 -3.76 -4.44 5.09
CA GLY A 187 -4.60 -5.59 4.73
C GLY A 187 -5.59 -5.28 3.62
N GLY A 188 -5.35 -5.89 2.45
CA GLY A 188 -6.15 -5.67 1.23
C GLY A 188 -6.02 -4.26 0.64
N ILE A 189 -4.95 -3.53 0.98
CA ILE A 189 -4.69 -2.18 0.44
C ILE A 189 -4.05 -2.26 -0.95
N ASP A 190 -4.71 -1.64 -1.93
CA ASP A 190 -4.26 -1.45 -3.30
C ASP A 190 -4.78 -0.11 -3.87
N ALA A 191 -4.60 0.13 -5.17
CA ALA A 191 -5.00 1.40 -5.80
C ALA A 191 -6.52 1.63 -5.81
N GLY A 192 -7.32 0.56 -5.73
CA GLY A 192 -8.78 0.66 -5.65
C GLY A 192 -9.29 0.87 -4.23
N THR A 193 -8.60 0.34 -3.21
CA THR A 193 -9.05 0.43 -1.81
C THR A 193 -8.40 1.56 -1.02
N ALA A 194 -7.18 2.00 -1.39
CA ALA A 194 -6.47 3.07 -0.69
C ALA A 194 -7.27 4.40 -0.58
N PRO A 195 -8.00 4.88 -1.61
CA PRO A 195 -8.75 6.14 -1.49
C PRO A 195 -9.79 6.15 -0.36
N ALA A 196 -10.35 5.00 0.00
CA ALA A 196 -11.34 4.89 1.09
C ALA A 196 -10.72 5.07 2.48
N LEU A 197 -9.39 5.21 2.59
CA LEU A 197 -8.70 5.44 3.86
C LEU A 197 -8.56 6.92 4.21
N LEU A 198 -8.80 7.83 3.25
CA LEU A 198 -8.76 9.27 3.49
C LEU A 198 -9.86 9.68 4.49
N GLY A 199 -9.55 10.63 5.38
CA GLY A 199 -10.46 11.07 6.43
C GLY A 199 -10.63 10.11 7.62
N THR A 200 -10.00 8.93 7.62
CA THR A 200 -10.18 7.93 8.70
C THR A 200 -9.42 8.23 9.99
N GLY A 201 -8.53 9.22 10.00
CA GLY A 201 -7.69 9.49 11.18
C GLY A 201 -6.32 8.80 11.18
N ILE A 202 -6.10 7.81 10.31
CA ILE A 202 -4.80 7.12 10.21
C ILE A 202 -3.70 8.04 9.67
N ILE A 203 -2.44 7.69 9.91
CA ILE A 203 -1.26 8.49 9.54
C ILE A 203 -0.53 7.96 8.30
N GLY A 204 -0.92 6.79 7.81
CA GLY A 204 -0.27 6.13 6.70
C GLY A 204 -0.90 4.79 6.35
N LEU A 205 -0.41 4.20 5.27
CA LEU A 205 -0.85 2.90 4.76
C LEU A 205 0.35 1.99 4.47
N ALA A 206 0.11 0.71 4.65
CA ALA A 206 1.05 -0.35 4.35
C ALA A 206 0.45 -1.35 3.37
N ALA A 207 1.27 -1.81 2.44
CA ALA A 207 0.86 -2.83 1.48
C ALA A 207 2.01 -3.79 1.16
N ILE A 208 1.64 -4.97 0.69
CA ILE A 208 2.57 -6.00 0.20
C ILE A 208 2.58 -5.89 -1.34
N GLU A 209 1.66 -6.57 -2.03
CA GLU A 209 1.52 -6.53 -3.51
C GLU A 209 0.90 -5.24 -4.05
N GLY A 210 0.20 -4.48 -3.19
CA GLY A 210 -0.47 -3.23 -3.58
C GLY A 210 0.48 -2.21 -4.23
N LEU A 211 1.76 -2.24 -3.85
CA LEU A 211 2.81 -1.29 -4.25
C LEU A 211 3.58 -1.69 -5.51
N ILE A 212 3.35 -2.89 -6.05
CA ILE A 212 4.33 -3.55 -6.96
C ILE A 212 4.00 -3.35 -8.45
N MET A 213 2.85 -2.75 -8.80
CA MET A 213 2.31 -2.82 -10.15
C MET A 213 1.98 -1.46 -10.73
N ASP A 214 2.91 -0.94 -11.53
CA ASP A 214 2.68 0.21 -12.39
C ASP A 214 1.89 -0.23 -13.64
N VAL A 215 0.73 0.40 -13.83
CA VAL A 215 -0.02 0.26 -15.08
C VAL A 215 0.56 1.21 -16.10
N LYS A 216 1.07 0.68 -17.22
CA LYS A 216 1.48 1.47 -18.38
C LYS A 216 0.32 1.56 -19.36
N LYS A 217 -0.03 2.78 -19.78
CA LYS A 217 -0.89 3.01 -20.95
C LYS A 217 -0.04 2.99 -22.22
N GLU A 218 -0.46 2.22 -23.20
CA GLU A 218 0.10 2.17 -24.55
C GLU A 218 -0.99 2.60 -25.54
N VAL A 219 -0.72 3.63 -26.34
CA VAL A 219 -1.64 4.10 -27.39
C VAL A 219 -1.28 3.39 -28.68
N THR A 220 -2.27 2.80 -29.36
CA THR A 220 -2.11 2.12 -30.64
C THR A 220 -2.93 2.82 -31.71
N SER A 221 -2.66 2.49 -32.99
CA SER A 221 -3.48 2.97 -34.11
C SER A 221 -4.95 2.54 -34.01
N SER A 222 -5.21 1.40 -33.34
CA SER A 222 -6.53 0.79 -33.18
C SER A 222 -7.23 1.12 -31.86
N GLY A 223 -6.56 1.81 -30.92
CA GLY A 223 -7.11 2.06 -29.59
C GLY A 223 -6.08 2.29 -28.48
N HIS A 224 -6.36 1.81 -27.27
CA HIS A 224 -5.45 1.88 -26.13
C HIS A 224 -5.26 0.49 -25.49
N ARG A 225 -4.13 0.27 -24.82
CA ARG A 225 -3.88 -0.86 -23.93
C ARG A 225 -3.38 -0.37 -22.59
N PHE A 226 -3.86 -0.96 -21.51
CA PHE A 226 -3.34 -0.80 -20.16
C PHE A 226 -2.64 -2.09 -19.78
N VAL A 227 -1.40 -2.00 -19.30
CA VAL A 227 -0.52 -3.15 -19.21
C VAL A 227 0.24 -3.16 -17.89
N ILE A 228 0.31 -4.32 -17.24
CA ILE A 228 1.23 -4.60 -16.13
C ILE A 228 2.16 -5.73 -16.58
N LYS A 229 3.44 -5.42 -16.72
CA LYS A 229 4.49 -6.38 -17.10
C LYS A 229 5.19 -6.90 -15.85
N THR A 230 5.25 -8.23 -15.69
CA THR A 230 5.98 -8.90 -14.61
C THR A 230 6.82 -10.05 -15.16
N LYS A 231 7.72 -10.62 -14.35
CA LYS A 231 8.46 -11.85 -14.71
C LYS A 231 7.52 -13.04 -14.96
N ALA A 232 6.34 -13.06 -14.33
CA ALA A 232 5.34 -14.13 -14.45
C ALA A 232 4.36 -13.92 -15.63
N GLY A 233 4.60 -12.91 -16.47
CA GLY A 233 3.79 -12.60 -17.64
C GLY A 233 3.21 -11.19 -17.63
N GLU A 234 2.54 -10.88 -18.74
CA GLU A 234 1.89 -9.60 -19.00
C GLU A 234 0.38 -9.71 -18.74
N ALA A 235 -0.15 -8.83 -17.89
CA ALA A 235 -1.58 -8.64 -17.73
C ALA A 235 -2.02 -7.39 -18.48
N GLU A 236 -3.17 -7.43 -19.12
CA GLU A 236 -3.62 -6.36 -20.00
C GLU A 236 -5.13 -6.11 -19.96
N LEU A 237 -5.50 -4.87 -20.31
CA LEU A 237 -6.86 -4.46 -20.63
C LEU A 237 -6.80 -3.63 -21.91
N THR A 238 -7.59 -4.01 -22.92
CA THR A 238 -7.59 -3.34 -24.22
C THR A 238 -8.87 -2.54 -24.45
N LEU A 239 -8.71 -1.39 -25.11
CA LEU A 239 -9.75 -0.50 -25.57
C LEU A 239 -9.65 -0.39 -27.10
N ALA A 240 -10.64 -0.87 -27.84
CA ALA A 240 -10.72 -0.67 -29.29
C ALA A 240 -11.46 0.63 -29.61
N LYS A 241 -10.99 1.42 -30.58
CA LYS A 241 -11.70 2.63 -31.01
C LYS A 241 -13.05 2.25 -31.62
N ALA A 242 -14.14 2.87 -31.14
CA ALA A 242 -15.51 2.57 -31.55
C ALA A 242 -16.27 3.80 -32.07
N GLY A 243 -15.67 4.99 -32.01
CA GLY A 243 -16.23 6.23 -32.51
C GLY A 243 -15.38 7.43 -32.10
N ASN A 244 -15.85 8.64 -32.42
CA ASN A 244 -15.21 9.88 -31.97
C ASN A 244 -15.36 10.00 -30.45
N GLY A 245 -14.24 9.84 -29.73
CA GLY A 245 -14.22 9.88 -28.27
C GLY A 245 -14.90 8.69 -27.60
N ILE A 246 -15.15 7.59 -28.32
CA ILE A 246 -15.76 6.37 -27.77
C ILE A 246 -14.83 5.17 -28.00
N PHE A 247 -14.58 4.42 -26.94
CA PHE A 247 -13.77 3.22 -26.96
C PHE A 247 -14.53 2.03 -26.39
N ASN A 248 -14.37 0.86 -27.00
CA ASN A 248 -14.89 -0.40 -26.51
C ASN A 248 -13.84 -1.14 -25.68
N ALA A 249 -14.08 -1.27 -24.38
CA ALA A 249 -13.25 -2.08 -23.49
C ALA A 249 -13.51 -3.57 -23.76
N ASN A 250 -12.81 -4.11 -24.76
CA ASN A 250 -13.15 -5.37 -25.40
C ASN A 250 -12.39 -6.57 -24.84
N HIS A 251 -11.27 -6.36 -24.13
CA HIS A 251 -10.51 -7.47 -23.54
C HIS A 251 -9.92 -7.13 -22.18
N THR A 252 -9.81 -8.14 -21.32
CA THR A 252 -9.07 -8.09 -20.06
C THR A 252 -8.46 -9.45 -19.81
N PHE A 253 -7.13 -9.51 -19.65
CA PHE A 253 -6.39 -10.72 -19.40
C PHE A 253 -5.46 -10.58 -18.20
N THR A 254 -5.34 -11.67 -17.45
CA THR A 254 -4.37 -11.79 -16.37
C THR A 254 -3.82 -13.21 -16.40
N PRO A 255 -2.50 -13.40 -16.56
CA PRO A 255 -1.84 -14.70 -16.53
C PRO A 255 -2.22 -15.51 -15.29
N ASN A 256 -2.28 -16.84 -15.38
CA ASN A 256 -2.72 -17.70 -14.26
C ASN A 256 -1.94 -17.44 -12.96
N ALA A 257 -0.61 -17.32 -13.06
CA ALA A 257 0.28 -16.99 -11.94
C ALA A 257 -0.05 -15.65 -11.27
N LEU A 258 -0.71 -14.77 -12.01
CA LEU A 258 -1.05 -13.41 -11.62
C LEU A 258 -2.54 -13.22 -11.27
N ARG A 259 -3.36 -14.28 -11.33
CA ARG A 259 -4.79 -14.22 -11.00
C ARG A 259 -5.00 -14.13 -9.48
N GLY A 260 -6.15 -13.58 -9.10
CA GLY A 260 -6.51 -13.34 -7.70
C GLY A 260 -5.77 -12.18 -7.03
N GLN A 261 -4.75 -11.57 -7.65
CA GLN A 261 -3.95 -10.49 -7.06
C GLN A 261 -4.52 -9.08 -7.30
N GLY A 262 -5.79 -8.97 -7.69
CA GLY A 262 -6.44 -7.68 -7.98
C GLY A 262 -5.96 -6.97 -9.26
N ILE A 263 -5.12 -7.62 -10.09
CA ILE A 263 -4.49 -7.00 -11.28
C ILE A 263 -5.50 -6.48 -12.29
N ALA A 264 -6.49 -7.29 -12.66
CA ALA A 264 -7.56 -6.86 -13.56
C ALA A 264 -8.33 -5.64 -13.00
N GLY A 265 -8.43 -5.54 -11.67
CA GLY A 265 -9.00 -4.38 -10.99
C GLY A 265 -8.12 -3.14 -11.11
N LYS A 266 -6.79 -3.27 -11.00
CA LYS A 266 -5.83 -2.18 -11.21
C LYS A 266 -5.87 -1.66 -12.64
N LEU A 267 -5.91 -2.56 -13.62
CA LEU A 267 -6.04 -2.23 -15.04
C LEU A 267 -7.36 -1.49 -15.31
N TYR A 268 -8.47 -1.96 -14.73
CA TYR A 268 -9.77 -1.30 -14.80
C TYR A 268 -9.75 0.11 -14.19
N ALA A 269 -9.18 0.27 -12.98
CA ALA A 269 -9.11 1.57 -12.32
C ALA A 269 -8.29 2.58 -13.14
N ALA A 270 -7.16 2.14 -13.72
CA ALA A 270 -6.35 2.96 -14.60
C ALA A 270 -7.10 3.39 -15.87
N MET A 271 -7.87 2.46 -16.46
CA MET A 271 -8.73 2.75 -17.62
C MET A 271 -9.78 3.82 -17.29
N VAL A 272 -10.51 3.67 -16.19
CA VAL A 272 -11.54 4.65 -15.78
C VAL A 272 -10.92 6.02 -15.50
N ALA A 273 -9.79 6.08 -14.78
CA ALA A 273 -9.11 7.33 -14.48
C ALA A 273 -8.64 8.05 -15.75
N ASP A 274 -8.08 7.31 -16.71
CA ASP A 274 -7.66 7.86 -18.00
C ASP A 274 -8.85 8.37 -18.83
N ALA A 275 -9.98 7.66 -18.82
CA ALA A 275 -11.22 8.09 -19.48
C ALA A 275 -11.78 9.37 -18.87
N LYS A 276 -11.85 9.47 -17.53
CA LYS A 276 -12.27 10.70 -16.83
C LYS A 276 -11.36 11.89 -17.19
N LYS A 277 -10.05 11.65 -17.26
CA LYS A 277 -9.05 12.68 -17.58
C LYS A 277 -9.11 13.15 -19.03
N SER A 278 -9.28 12.22 -19.98
CA SER A 278 -9.24 12.50 -21.42
C SER A 278 -10.62 12.77 -22.03
N GLY A 279 -11.70 12.59 -21.27
CA GLY A 279 -13.07 12.87 -21.70
C GLY A 279 -13.69 11.85 -22.67
N TYR A 280 -13.02 10.71 -22.92
CA TYR A 280 -13.60 9.67 -23.78
C TYR A 280 -14.54 8.74 -23.00
N LYS A 281 -15.49 8.13 -23.71
CA LYS A 281 -16.49 7.21 -23.17
C LYS A 281 -16.15 5.75 -23.46
N ILE A 282 -16.67 4.85 -22.62
CA ILE A 282 -16.34 3.43 -22.59
C ILE A 282 -17.58 2.58 -22.81
N ILE A 283 -17.58 1.78 -23.87
CA ILE A 283 -18.51 0.67 -24.06
C ILE A 283 -17.96 -0.55 -23.30
N PRO A 284 -18.74 -1.20 -22.42
CA PRO A 284 -18.28 -2.37 -21.67
C PRO A 284 -18.39 -3.65 -22.53
N GLY A 285 -17.55 -3.83 -23.55
CA GLY A 285 -17.60 -4.99 -24.44
C GLY A 285 -17.18 -6.31 -23.78
N CYS A 286 -16.18 -6.28 -22.91
CA CYS A 286 -15.70 -7.44 -22.17
C CYS A 286 -16.64 -7.78 -21.00
N PRO A 287 -16.96 -9.06 -20.75
CA PRO A 287 -17.77 -9.48 -19.60
C PRO A 287 -17.25 -8.96 -18.25
N TYR A 288 -15.93 -8.89 -18.09
CA TYR A 288 -15.30 -8.36 -16.87
C TYR A 288 -15.69 -6.90 -16.62
N ILE A 289 -15.68 -6.07 -17.66
CA ILE A 289 -16.02 -4.64 -17.57
C ILE A 289 -17.51 -4.45 -17.29
N LYS A 290 -18.38 -5.26 -17.91
CA LYS A 290 -19.83 -5.27 -17.60
C LYS A 290 -20.07 -5.54 -16.12
N VAL A 291 -19.42 -6.55 -15.56
CA VAL A 291 -19.52 -6.89 -14.13
C VAL A 291 -18.99 -5.74 -13.26
N LYS A 292 -17.86 -5.13 -13.63
CA LYS A 292 -17.30 -3.99 -12.91
C LYS A 292 -18.24 -2.78 -12.91
N PHE A 293 -18.77 -2.37 -14.05
CA PHE A 293 -19.75 -1.28 -14.14
C PHE A 293 -21.06 -1.56 -13.39
N LYS A 294 -21.49 -2.84 -13.32
CA LYS A 294 -22.64 -3.21 -12.49
C LYS A 294 -22.36 -3.06 -10.99
N ARG A 295 -21.14 -3.35 -10.56
CA ARG A 295 -20.71 -3.21 -9.15
C ARG A 295 -20.32 -1.78 -8.77
N HIS A 296 -19.99 -0.95 -9.77
CA HIS A 296 -19.55 0.44 -9.63
C HIS A 296 -20.40 1.36 -10.53
N PRO A 297 -21.69 1.57 -10.21
CA PRO A 297 -22.59 2.39 -11.02
C PRO A 297 -22.12 3.85 -11.20
N GLU A 298 -21.36 4.37 -10.23
CA GLU A 298 -20.71 5.68 -10.28
C GLU A 298 -19.71 5.80 -11.44
N ASP A 299 -18.91 4.76 -11.68
CA ASP A 299 -17.96 4.73 -12.79
C ASP A 299 -18.69 4.63 -14.13
N ARG A 300 -19.73 3.80 -14.20
CA ARG A 300 -20.57 3.70 -15.40
C ARG A 300 -21.20 5.06 -15.75
N THR A 301 -21.68 5.78 -14.75
CA THR A 301 -22.27 7.11 -14.96
C THR A 301 -21.23 8.11 -15.46
N ALA A 302 -20.02 8.07 -14.89
CA ALA A 302 -18.95 9.00 -15.25
C ALA A 302 -18.41 8.77 -16.67
N VAL A 303 -18.11 7.52 -17.04
CA VAL A 303 -17.37 7.21 -18.27
C VAL A 303 -18.08 6.25 -19.22
N GLY A 304 -19.25 5.72 -18.88
CA GLY A 304 -19.99 4.82 -19.77
C GLY A 304 -20.51 5.52 -21.02
N ALA A 305 -20.45 4.80 -22.15
CA ALA A 305 -21.17 5.10 -23.39
C ALA A 305 -22.50 4.34 -23.42
#